data_AF-A0A1H7CRA2-F1
#
_entry.id   AF-A0A1H7CRA2-F1
#
_cell.length_a   1.000
_cell.length_b   1.000
_cell.length_c   1.000
_cell.angle_alpha   90.00
_cell.angle_beta   90.00
_cell.angle_gamma   90.00
#
_symmetry.space_group_name_H-M   'P 1'
#
loop_
_entity.id
_entity.type
_entity.pdbx_description
1 polymer ?
#
loop_
_entity_poly.entity_id
_entity_poly.type
_entity_poly.pdbx_seq_one_letter_code
_entity_poly.pdbx_strand_id
1 'polypeptide(L)'
;MTFITADAVAEMVGFETAAGFLAARRRLERQEDFPPPMPTCQRPLKWRTDAVQAWLDTAGIANPAAPTPIGANVVLLEEARKA
;
A
#
# COMPACT_ATOMS: atom_id res chain seq x y z
N MET A 1 5.07 -6.75 -10.88
CA MET A 1 4.35 -7.31 -9.72
C MET A 1 5.35 -7.54 -8.59
N THR A 2 5.49 -6.56 -7.71
CA THR A 2 6.47 -6.57 -6.61
C THR A 2 5.77 -6.97 -5.30
N PHE A 3 6.47 -7.67 -4.42
CA PHE A 3 5.96 -8.05 -3.10
C PHE A 3 6.74 -7.31 -2.00
N ILE A 4 6.01 -6.77 -1.03
CA ILE A 4 6.55 -6.00 0.09
C ILE A 4 6.21 -6.68 1.42
N THR A 5 7.10 -6.50 2.40
CA THR A 5 6.95 -7.02 3.76
C THR A 5 6.06 -6.10 4.61
N ALA A 6 5.67 -6.56 5.79
CA ALA A 6 4.92 -5.75 6.75
C ALA A 6 5.63 -4.43 7.12
N ASP A 7 6.96 -4.42 7.06
CA ASP A 7 7.79 -3.27 7.39
C ASP A 7 7.67 -2.18 6.32
N ALA A 8 7.88 -2.53 5.05
CA ALA A 8 7.69 -1.62 3.93
C ALA A 8 6.23 -1.14 3.80
N VAL A 9 5.24 -2.00 4.09
CA VAL A 9 3.83 -1.59 4.13
C VAL A 9 3.58 -0.60 5.26
N ALA A 10 4.18 -0.81 6.44
CA ALA A 10 4.04 0.11 7.57
C ALA A 10 4.55 1.51 7.20
N GLU A 11 5.73 1.61 6.57
CA GLU A 11 6.26 2.89 6.08
C GLU A 11 5.32 3.57 5.08
N MET A 12 4.77 2.82 4.12
CA MET A 12 3.86 3.36 3.10
C MET A 12 2.54 3.88 3.68
N VAL A 13 2.02 3.24 4.73
CA VAL A 13 0.75 3.59 5.37
C VAL A 13 0.94 4.61 6.51
N GLY A 14 2.18 4.87 6.94
CA GLY A 14 2.51 5.85 7.98
C GLY A 14 2.58 5.29 9.41
N PHE A 15 2.82 3.99 9.56
CA PHE A 15 3.10 3.36 10.85
C PHE A 15 4.60 3.37 11.15
N GLU A 16 4.95 3.64 12.41
CA GLU A 16 6.34 3.68 12.88
C GLU A 16 6.99 2.29 12.95
N THR A 17 6.19 1.23 13.14
CA THR A 17 6.70 -0.15 13.22
C THR A 17 5.78 -1.15 12.53
N ALA A 18 6.38 -2.20 11.95
CA ALA A 18 5.66 -3.34 11.40
C ALA A 18 4.71 -4.00 12.42
N ALA A 19 5.09 -4.05 13.70
CA ALA A 19 4.25 -4.59 14.76
C ALA A 19 2.98 -3.74 14.99
N GLY A 20 3.13 -2.41 14.97
CA GLY A 20 1.99 -1.49 15.05
C GLY A 20 1.04 -1.65 13.86
N PHE A 21 1.58 -1.77 12.65
CA PHE A 21 0.78 -2.08 11.45
C PHE A 21 0.06 -3.43 11.59
N LEU A 22 0.74 -4.50 12.00
CA LEU A 22 0.13 -5.83 12.14
C LEU A 22 -0.99 -5.86 13.19
N ALA A 23 -0.89 -5.05 14.25
CA ALA A 23 -1.95 -4.87 15.23
C ALA A 23 -3.15 -4.11 14.65
N ALA A 24 -2.90 -3.05 13.87
CA ALA A 24 -3.93 -2.25 13.20
C ALA A 24 -4.53 -2.95 11.97
N ARG A 25 -3.84 -3.91 11.37
CA ARG A 25 -4.24 -4.60 10.13
C ARG A 25 -5.67 -5.14 10.18
N ARG A 26 -6.08 -5.79 11.27
CA ARG A 26 -7.45 -6.32 11.42
C ARG A 26 -8.52 -5.24 11.43
N ARG A 27 -8.16 -4.01 11.82
CA ARG A 27 -9.04 -2.84 11.74
C ARG A 27 -9.08 -2.34 10.30
N LEU A 28 -7.92 -2.15 9.68
CA LEU A 28 -7.79 -1.71 8.27
C LEU A 28 -8.53 -2.65 7.31
N GLU A 29 -8.37 -3.97 7.45
CA GLU A 29 -9.05 -4.98 6.61
C GLU A 29 -10.57 -4.95 6.77
N ARG A 30 -11.11 -4.54 7.93
CA ARG A 30 -12.56 -4.57 8.21
C ARG A 30 -13.26 -3.24 8.01
N GLN A 31 -12.55 -2.13 8.22
CA GLN A 31 -13.13 -0.79 8.23
C GLN A 31 -12.74 0.03 7.00
N GLU A 32 -11.59 -0.27 6.41
CA GLU A 32 -10.98 0.53 5.35
C GLU A 32 -10.72 -0.31 4.10
N ASP A 33 -11.24 -1.55 4.04
CA ASP A 33 -11.09 -2.48 2.92
C ASP A 33 -9.62 -2.70 2.49
N PHE A 34 -8.71 -2.71 3.47
CA PHE A 34 -7.28 -2.89 3.21
C PHE A 34 -6.99 -4.27 2.59
N PRO A 35 -6.08 -4.35 1.58
CA PRO A 35 -5.81 -5.60 0.88
C PRO A 35 -5.23 -6.69 1.80
N PRO A 36 -5.74 -7.93 1.71
CA PRO A 36 -5.24 -9.03 2.52
C PRO A 36 -3.81 -9.43 2.13
N PRO A 37 -3.02 -9.98 3.07
CA PRO A 37 -1.72 -10.55 2.76
C PRO A 37 -1.84 -11.74 1.81
N MET A 38 -0.75 -12.05 1.11
CA MET A 38 -0.67 -13.21 0.24
C MET A 38 -0.90 -14.50 1.04
N PRO A 39 -1.88 -15.34 0.66
CA PRO A 39 -2.25 -16.54 1.42
C PRO A 39 -1.15 -17.62 1.41
N THR A 40 -0.25 -17.58 0.44
CA THR A 40 0.85 -18.57 0.29
C THR A 40 2.07 -18.26 1.15
N CYS A 41 2.20 -17.04 1.67
CA CYS A 41 3.35 -16.63 2.50
C CYS A 41 2.94 -16.55 3.96
N GLN A 42 3.02 -17.67 4.67
CA GLN A 42 2.55 -17.75 6.06
C GLN A 42 3.46 -16.96 7.02
N ARG A 43 4.80 -16.99 6.85
CA ARG A 43 5.78 -16.13 7.55
C ARG A 43 7.09 -15.97 6.74
N PRO A 44 7.61 -14.74 6.55
CA PRO A 44 6.98 -13.45 6.86
C PRO A 44 5.79 -13.16 5.93
N LEU A 45 4.77 -12.49 6.46
CA LEU A 45 3.61 -12.05 5.67
C LEU A 45 4.07 -11.05 4.60
N LYS A 46 3.48 -11.16 3.40
CA LYS A 46 3.80 -10.32 2.25
C LYS A 46 2.54 -9.76 1.62
N TRP A 47 2.63 -8.55 1.10
CA TRP A 47 1.57 -7.88 0.36
C TRP A 47 2.04 -7.62 -1.07
N ARG A 48 1.08 -7.51 -1.99
CA ARG A 48 1.35 -7.04 -3.34
C ARG A 48 1.48 -5.52 -3.30
N THR A 49 2.63 -5.00 -3.73
CA THR A 49 2.86 -3.55 -3.80
C THR A 49 1.77 -2.85 -4.59
N ASP A 50 1.37 -3.41 -5.73
CA ASP A 50 0.34 -2.84 -6.60
C ASP A 50 -1.02 -2.70 -5.90
N ALA A 51 -1.37 -3.65 -5.02
CA ALA A 51 -2.64 -3.63 -4.30
C ALA A 51 -2.63 -2.61 -3.14
N VAL A 52 -1.50 -2.52 -2.43
CA VAL A 52 -1.31 -1.51 -1.36
C VAL A 52 -1.29 -0.11 -1.96
N GLN A 53 -0.61 0.07 -3.09
CA GLN A 53 -0.58 1.33 -3.83
C GLN A 53 -1.97 1.73 -4.30
N ALA A 54 -2.69 0.85 -5.00
CA ALA A 54 -4.06 1.12 -5.43
C ALA A 54 -5.02 1.43 -4.27
N TRP A 55 -4.83 0.78 -3.12
CA TRP A 55 -5.56 1.10 -1.90
C TRP A 55 -5.22 2.50 -1.38
N LEU A 56 -3.95 2.90 -1.34
CA LEU A 56 -3.55 4.26 -0.98
C LEU A 56 -4.13 5.32 -1.94
N ASP A 57 -4.09 5.05 -3.24
CA ASP A 57 -4.66 5.91 -4.28
C ASP A 57 -6.19 6.05 -4.15
N THR A 58 -6.89 4.99 -3.72
CA THR A 58 -8.35 4.99 -3.52
C THR A 58 -8.76 5.57 -2.17
N ALA A 59 -7.98 5.31 -1.11
CA ALA A 59 -8.24 5.80 0.25
C ALA A 59 -8.06 7.33 0.36
N GLY A 60 -7.30 7.95 -0.57
CA GLY A 60 -7.45 9.35 -0.94
C GLY A 60 -7.33 10.41 0.18
N ILE A 61 -6.71 10.10 1.33
CA ILE A 61 -6.59 11.05 2.45
C ILE A 61 -5.15 11.09 2.99
N ALA A 62 -4.44 12.12 2.51
CA ALA A 62 -3.58 13.04 3.26
C ALA A 62 -2.47 12.47 4.18
N ASN A 63 -1.28 12.28 3.60
CA ASN A 63 -0.08 12.73 4.29
C ASN A 63 0.67 13.76 3.41
N PRO A 64 0.60 15.07 3.68
CA PRO A 64 1.47 16.06 3.04
C PRO A 64 2.94 16.00 3.51
N ALA A 65 3.36 14.96 4.24
CA ALA A 65 4.69 14.86 4.83
C ALA A 65 5.41 13.51 4.60
N ALA A 66 5.35 12.96 3.38
CA ALA A 66 6.32 11.95 2.95
C ALA A 66 6.97 12.38 1.62
N PRO A 67 8.31 12.47 1.53
CA PRO A 67 8.99 12.80 0.29
C PRO A 67 8.76 11.66 -0.71
N THR A 68 8.38 12.04 -1.92
CA THR A 68 8.22 11.19 -3.10
C THR A 68 9.38 10.20 -3.23
N PRO A 69 9.13 8.88 -3.25
CA PRO A 69 10.12 7.95 -3.75
C PRO A 69 10.26 8.20 -5.26
N ILE A 70 11.43 8.69 -5.66
CA ILE A 70 11.89 8.69 -7.04
C ILE A 70 11.94 7.22 -7.48
N GLY A 71 10.93 6.78 -8.21
CA GLY A 71 10.78 5.40 -8.64
C GLY A 71 9.90 5.32 -9.88
N ALA A 72 10.52 5.58 -11.03
CA ALA A 72 9.96 5.53 -12.37
C ALA A 72 8.95 4.38 -12.61
N ASN A 73 7.66 4.73 -12.78
CA ASN A 73 6.74 4.18 -13.78
C ASN A 73 5.31 4.67 -13.56
N VAL A 74 5.10 6.00 -13.61
CA VAL A 74 3.78 6.57 -13.85
C VAL A 74 3.61 6.64 -15.36
N VAL A 75 3.05 5.58 -15.96
CA VAL A 75 2.57 5.65 -17.34
C VAL A 75 1.27 6.46 -17.29
N LEU A 76 1.41 7.73 -17.68
CA LEU A 76 0.38 8.72 -17.95
C LEU A 76 -0.97 8.12 -18.37
N LEU A 77 -1.94 8.19 -17.48
CA LEU A 77 -3.36 8.02 -17.76
C LEU A 77 -3.97 9.33 -18.32
N GLU A 78 -3.29 9.97 -19.29
CA GLU A 78 -3.68 11.29 -19.82
C GLU A 78 -4.06 11.30 -21.33
N GLU A 79 -4.04 10.15 -22.02
CA GLU A 79 -4.36 10.07 -23.46
C GLU A 79 -5.74 9.44 -23.81
N ALA A 80 -6.72 9.51 -22.92
CA ALA A 80 -8.10 9.04 -23.23
C ALA A 80 -9.15 10.18 -23.25
N ARG A 81 -8.73 11.42 -23.50
CA ARG A 81 -9.65 12.56 -23.71
C ARG A 81 -9.31 13.38 -24.95
N LYS A 82 -9.05 12.71 -26.07
CA LYS A 82 -9.20 13.32 -27.40
C LYS A 82 -9.19 12.23 -28.48
N ALA A 83 -10.37 11.82 -28.89
CA ALA A 83 -10.67 11.33 -30.23
C ALA A 83 -12.09 11.79 -30.57
#